data_AF-A0A2N5A6K1-F1
#
_entry.id   AF-A0A2N5A6K1-F1
#
_cell.length_a   1.000
_cell.length_b   1.000
_cell.length_c   1.000
_cell.angle_alpha   90.00
_cell.angle_beta   90.00
_cell.angle_gamma   90.00
#
_symmetry.space_group_name_H-M   'P 1'
#
loop_
_entity.id
_entity.type
_entity.pdbx_description
1 polymer ?
#
loop_
_entity_poly.entity_id
_entity_poly.type
_entity_poly.pdbx_seq_one_letter_code
_entity_poly.pdbx_strand_id
1 'polypeptide(L)' 'MKQHESADNSQGQLYIVPTPIGNLSDITQRALEVLQAVDLIAAEDTRHTGLLLQHFAINARLFALHD' A
#
# COMPACT_ATOMS: atom_id res chain seq x y z
N MET A 1 14.07 -24.75 -1.77
CA MET A 1 13.08 -23.66 -1.61
C MET A 1 13.03 -23.32 -0.13
N LYS A 2 13.65 -22.21 0.29
CA LYS A 2 13.64 -21.81 1.69
C LYS A 2 12.22 -21.34 2.01
N GLN A 3 11.53 -22.11 2.84
CA GLN A 3 10.31 -21.68 3.50
C GLN A 3 10.69 -20.45 4.32
N HIS A 4 10.11 -19.29 4.01
CA HIS A 4 10.29 -18.12 4.86
C HIS A 4 9.59 -18.42 6.18
N GLU A 5 10.41 -18.59 7.22
CA GLU A 5 10.01 -18.57 8.63
C GLU A 5 8.99 -17.46 8.85
N SER A 6 7.87 -17.81 9.48
CA SER A 6 6.94 -16.86 10.07
C SER A 6 7.71 -16.07 11.13
N ALA A 7 8.32 -14.95 10.72
CA ALA A 7 8.95 -14.02 11.64
C ALA A 7 7.88 -13.57 12.65
N ASP A 8 8.19 -13.71 13.93
CA ASP A 8 7.40 -13.14 15.02
C ASP A 8 7.17 -11.66 14.70
N ASN A 9 5.93 -11.30 14.36
CA ASN A 9 5.60 -10.02 13.71
C ASN A 9 5.44 -8.89 14.73
N SER A 10 6.28 -8.91 15.77
CA SER A 10 6.28 -7.99 16.90
C SER A 10 7.01 -6.67 16.59
N GLN A 11 7.59 -6.52 15.39
CA GLN A 11 8.19 -5.27 14.91
C GLN A 11 7.41 -4.67 13.74
N GLY A 12 7.20 -3.35 13.77
CA GLY A 12 6.55 -2.61 12.70
C GLY A 12 7.37 -2.66 11.40
N GLN A 13 6.68 -2.73 10.27
CA GLN A 13 7.28 -2.84 8.94
C GLN A 13 6.88 -1.64 8.07
N LEU A 14 7.82 -1.15 7.26
CA LEU A 14 7.58 -0.11 6.27
C LEU A 14 7.69 -0.70 4.87
N TYR A 15 6.62 -0.53 4.08
CA TYR A 15 6.58 -0.89 2.68
C TYR A 15 6.61 0.36 1.82
N ILE A 16 7.52 0.40 0.84
CA ILE A 16 7.51 1.40 -0.21
C ILE A 16 6.82 0.78 -1.43
N VAL A 17 5.66 1.33 -1.77
CA VAL A 17 4.80 0.81 -2.84
C VAL A 17 4.72 1.84 -3.97
N PRO A 18 5.20 1.53 -5.19
CA PRO A 18 5.03 2.43 -6.33
C PRO A 18 3.57 2.47 -6.76
N THR A 19 3.06 3.68 -7.04
CA THR A 19 1.73 3.89 -7.63
C THR A 19 1.84 4.12 -9.14
N PRO A 20 0.81 3.79 -9.93
CA PRO A 20 0.79 4.09 -11.35
C PRO A 20 0.96 5.59 -11.65
N ILE A 21 1.59 5.92 -12.78
CA ILE A 21 1.84 7.30 -13.22
C ILE A 21 0.80 7.83 -14.23
N GLY A 22 -0.33 7.11 -14.38
CA GLY A 22 -1.43 7.52 -15.27
C GLY A 22 -2.31 6.38 -15.78
N ASN A 23 -1.81 5.15 -15.82
CA ASN A 23 -2.59 3.97 -16.20
C ASN A 23 -2.78 3.03 -15.01
N LEU A 24 -4.02 2.89 -14.52
CA LEU A 24 -4.32 2.09 -13.31
C LEU A 24 -3.90 0.62 -13.44
N SER A 25 -3.87 0.08 -14.67
CA SER A 25 -3.43 -1.30 -14.95
C SER A 25 -1.94 -1.53 -14.73
N ASP A 26 -1.13 -0.49 -14.55
CA ASP A 26 0.30 -0.62 -14.27
C ASP A 26 0.57 -1.01 -12.80
N ILE A 27 -0.47 -1.03 -11.94
CA ILE A 27 -0.33 -1.48 -10.56
C ILE A 27 -0.03 -2.99 -10.51
N THR A 28 0.88 -3.39 -9.65
CA THR A 28 1.22 -4.80 -9.48
C THR A 28 0.28 -5.49 -8.51
N GLN A 29 0.06 -6.80 -8.69
CA GLN A 29 -0.72 -7.62 -7.76
C GLN A 29 -0.16 -7.54 -6.33
N ARG A 30 1.17 -7.58 -6.18
CA ARG A 30 1.83 -7.42 -4.87
C ARG A 30 1.57 -6.06 -4.23
N ALA A 31 1.51 -4.98 -5.02
CA ALA A 31 1.18 -3.66 -4.48
C ALA A 31 -0.24 -3.64 -3.90
N LEU A 32 -1.21 -4.23 -4.59
CA LEU A 32 -2.58 -4.36 -4.10
C LEU A 32 -2.63 -5.16 -2.80
N GLU A 33 -1.95 -6.31 -2.74
CA GLU A 33 -1.88 -7.15 -1.53
C GLU A 33 -1.30 -6.40 -0.34
N VAL A 34 -0.21 -5.66 -0.54
CA VAL A 34 0.42 -4.87 0.52
C VAL A 34 -0.51 -3.75 0.98
N LEU A 35 -1.09 -2.98 0.06
CA LEU A 35 -1.98 -1.86 0.39
C LEU A 35 -3.26 -2.32 1.10
N GLN A 36 -3.71 -3.55 0.84
CA GLN A 36 -4.86 -4.17 1.54
C GLN A 36 -4.51 -4.71 2.93
N ALA A 37 -3.25 -5.09 3.17
CA ALA A 37 -2.84 -5.76 4.41
C ALA A 37 -2.30 -4.82 5.50
N VAL A 38 -1.90 -3.59 5.16
CA VAL A 38 -1.30 -2.64 6.11
C VAL A 38 -2.34 -1.88 6.95
N ASP A 39 -1.98 -1.58 8.19
CA ASP A 39 -2.85 -0.84 9.13
C ASP A 39 -3.02 0.65 8.79
N LEU A 40 -2.07 1.20 8.03
CA LEU A 40 -1.96 2.62 7.68
C LEU A 40 -1.22 2.78 6.35
N ILE A 41 -1.70 3.72 5.53
CA ILE A 41 -1.03 4.19 4.33
C ILE A 41 -0.69 5.67 4.53
N ALA A 42 0.59 6.00 4.43
CA ALA A 42 1.05 7.37 4.34
C ALA A 42 1.22 7.74 2.86
N ALA A 43 0.65 8.87 2.43
CA ALA A 43 0.71 9.34 1.06
C ALA A 43 0.95 10.84 0.98
N GLU A 44 1.70 11.28 -0.04
CA GLU A 44 1.98 12.70 -0.32
C GLU A 44 0.67 13.47 -0.56
N ASP A 45 -0.12 13.03 -1.56
CA ASP A 45 -1.46 13.54 -1.84
C ASP A 45 -2.52 12.46 -1.57
N THR A 46 -3.20 12.61 -0.43
CA THR A 46 -4.26 11.69 -0.01
C THR A 46 -5.50 11.72 -0.89
N ARG A 47 -5.71 12.77 -1.70
CA ARG A 47 -6.84 12.83 -2.63
C ARG A 47 -6.61 11.92 -3.82
N HIS A 48 -5.41 11.98 -4.41
CA HIS A 48 -5.03 11.13 -5.51
C HIS A 48 -4.94 9.66 -5.07
N THR A 49 -4.24 9.39 -3.96
CA THR A 49 -4.18 8.02 -3.42
C THR A 49 -5.57 7.51 -3.01
N GLY A 50 -6.45 8.37 -2.49
CA GLY A 50 -7.83 8.02 -2.17
C GLY A 50 -8.60 7.49 -3.39
N LEU A 51 -8.48 8.13 -4.56
CA LEU A 51 -9.10 7.64 -5.81
C LEU A 51 -8.54 6.29 -6.24
N LEU A 52 -7.22 6.10 -6.14
CA LEU A 52 -6.57 4.83 -6.46
C LEU A 52 -7.12 3.70 -5.58
N LEU A 53 -7.17 3.91 -4.26
CA LEU A 53 -7.68 2.92 -3.31
C LEU A 53 -9.17 2.62 -3.55
N GLN A 54 -9.98 3.63 -3.84
CA GLN A 54 -11.39 3.45 -4.21
C GLN A 54 -11.57 2.60 -5.47
N HIS A 55 -10.77 2.84 -6.51
CA HIS A 55 -10.83 2.06 -7.76
C HIS A 55 -10.60 0.57 -7.51
N PHE A 56 -9.71 0.22 -6.58
CA PHE A 56 -9.38 -1.15 -6.22
C PHE A 56 -10.15 -1.66 -4.98
N ALA A 57 -11.17 -0.93 -4.52
CA ALA A 57 -11.95 -1.26 -3.32
C ALA A 57 -11.12 -1.53 -2.05
N ILE A 58 -9.99 -0.83 -1.91
CA ILE A 58 -9.09 -0.94 -0.76
C ILE A 58 -9.56 0.02 0.32
N ASN A 59 -9.92 -0.52 1.49
CA ASN A 59 -10.27 0.27 2.66
C ASN A 59 -9.11 0.25 3.65
N ALA A 60 -8.36 1.35 3.71
CA ALA A 60 -7.24 1.52 4.61
C ALA A 60 -7.25 2.93 5.19
N ARG A 61 -6.70 3.09 6.40
CA ARG A 61 -6.51 4.42 6.99
C ARG A 61 -5.44 5.17 6.20
N LEU A 62 -5.81 6.34 5.69
CA LEU A 62 -4.93 7.18 4.88
C LEU A 62 -4.48 8.40 5.69
N PHE A 63 -3.18 8.64 5.72
CA PHE A 63 -2.56 9.78 6.39
C PHE A 63 -1.74 10.58 5.38
N ALA A 64 -1.82 11.91 5.48
CA ALA A 64 -1.07 12.79 4.60
C ALA A 64 0.37 12.95 5.12
N LEU A 65 1.34 12.61 4.28
CA LEU A 65 2.76 12.73 4.60
C LEU A 65 3.42 13.66 3.58
N HIS A 66 3.57 14.91 3.96
CA HIS A 66 4.25 15.99 3.24
C HIS A 66 4.73 17.01 4.28
N ASP A 67 5.67 17.89 3.89
CA ASP A 67 6.18 18.98 4.73
C ASP A 67 5.16 20.11 4.95
#